data_AF-A0AAN8QZU6-F1
#
_entry.id   AF-A0AAN8QZU6-F1
#
_cell.length_a   1.000
_cell.length_b   1.000
_cell.length_c   1.000
_cell.angle_alpha   90.00
_cell.angle_beta   90.00
_cell.angle_gamma   90.00
#
_symmetry.space_group_name_H-M   'P 1'
#
loop_
_entity.id
_entity.type
_entity.pdbx_description
1 polymer ?
#
loop_
_entity_poly.entity_id
_entity_poly.type
_entity_poly.pdbx_seq_one_letter_code
_entity_poly.pdbx_strand_id
1 'polypeptide(L)'
;MTRAVCWGVLDNITSMMHPVFLLEAGVQRIMGSGSAFSHNAVLRQEAKRVFPLPVEYGQDVDSAVGVAMVFHDRLPSPVTFSPTSPR
;
A
#
# COMPACT_ATOMS: atom_id res chain seq x y z
N MET A 1 1.81 17.30 -19.80
CA MET A 1 2.59 16.26 -20.52
C MET A 1 2.59 14.98 -19.71
N THR A 2 1.48 14.24 -19.64
CA THR A 2 1.37 13.24 -18.55
C THR A 2 0.51 12.04 -18.86
N ARG A 3 -0.63 12.16 -19.58
CA ARG A 3 -1.55 11.01 -19.74
C ARG A 3 -0.96 9.87 -20.57
N ALA A 4 -0.34 10.15 -21.71
CA ALA A 4 0.30 9.11 -22.54
C ALA A 4 1.43 8.39 -21.81
N VAL A 5 2.22 9.12 -21.01
CA VAL A 5 3.29 8.52 -20.18
C VAL A 5 2.69 7.69 -19.05
N CYS A 6 1.68 8.21 -18.33
CA CYS A 6 0.98 7.46 -17.28
C CYS A 6 0.35 6.17 -17.85
N TRP A 7 -0.24 6.26 -19.03
CA TRP A 7 -0.79 5.11 -19.73
C TRP A 7 0.30 4.11 -20.09
N GLY A 8 1.42 4.54 -20.69
CA GLY A 8 2.54 3.64 -21.00
C GLY A 8 3.16 2.96 -19.77
N VAL A 9 3.23 3.65 -18.63
CA VAL A 9 3.64 3.06 -17.35
C VAL A 9 2.65 1.97 -16.91
N LEU A 10 1.36 2.25 -16.96
CA LEU A 10 0.33 1.29 -16.56
C LEU A 10 0.24 0.10 -17.50
N ASP A 11 0.37 0.35 -18.81
CA ASP A 11 0.41 -0.67 -19.85
C ASP A 11 1.58 -1.64 -19.61
N ASN A 12 2.77 -1.10 -19.32
CA ASN A 12 3.93 -1.91 -18.94
C ASN A 12 3.65 -2.76 -17.70
N ILE A 13 3.09 -2.17 -16.63
CA ILE A 13 2.74 -2.91 -15.41
C ILE A 13 1.72 -4.03 -15.72
N THR A 14 0.67 -3.75 -16.48
CA THR A 14 -0.34 -4.75 -16.83
C THR A 14 0.17 -5.83 -17.78
N SER A 15 1.22 -5.55 -18.57
CA SER A 15 1.88 -6.58 -19.37
C SER A 15 2.70 -7.55 -18.51
N MET A 16 3.27 -7.09 -17.39
CA MET A 16 4.01 -7.94 -16.46
C MET A 16 3.06 -8.79 -15.60
N MET A 17 1.91 -8.25 -15.24
CA MET A 17 0.87 -8.95 -14.48
C MET A 17 -0.51 -8.51 -14.96
N HIS A 18 -1.12 -9.34 -15.79
CA HIS A 18 -2.43 -9.04 -16.34
C HIS A 18 -3.49 -8.97 -15.22
N PRO A 19 -4.40 -7.98 -15.22
CA PRO A 19 -5.38 -7.82 -14.14
C PRO A 19 -6.26 -9.05 -13.88
N VAL A 20 -6.45 -9.91 -14.89
CA VAL A 20 -7.18 -11.18 -14.75
C VAL A 20 -6.55 -12.11 -13.72
N PHE A 21 -5.21 -12.17 -13.63
CA PHE A 21 -4.55 -12.99 -12.62
C PHE A 21 -4.87 -12.53 -11.20
N LEU A 22 -5.06 -11.23 -10.98
CA LEU A 22 -5.47 -10.71 -9.67
C LEU A 22 -6.90 -11.18 -9.32
N LEU A 23 -7.80 -11.19 -10.30
CA LEU A 23 -9.16 -11.67 -10.11
C LEU A 23 -9.20 -13.17 -9.81
N GLU A 24 -8.44 -13.97 -10.57
CA GLU A 24 -8.34 -15.42 -10.37
C GLU A 24 -7.71 -15.78 -9.02
N ALA A 25 -6.78 -14.96 -8.53
CA ALA A 25 -6.21 -15.10 -7.19
C ALA A 25 -7.15 -14.63 -6.06
N GLY A 26 -8.37 -14.17 -6.38
CA GLY A 26 -9.35 -13.70 -5.39
C GLY A 26 -9.02 -12.33 -4.78
N VAL A 27 -8.18 -11.52 -5.43
CA VAL A 27 -7.86 -10.16 -4.96
C VAL A 27 -9.10 -9.28 -5.06
N GLN A 28 -9.40 -8.57 -3.97
CA GLN A 28 -10.61 -7.74 -3.87
C GLN A 28 -10.35 -6.25 -4.15
N ARG A 29 -9.12 -5.78 -3.97
CA ARG A 29 -8.73 -4.37 -4.09
C ARG A 29 -7.24 -4.23 -4.35
N ILE A 30 -6.85 -3.12 -4.96
CA ILE A 30 -5.46 -2.74 -5.20
C ILE A 30 -5.14 -1.53 -4.34
N MET A 31 -4.02 -1.59 -3.62
CA MET A 31 -3.52 -0.45 -2.85
C MET A 31 -2.41 0.26 -3.65
N GLY A 32 -2.68 1.49 -4.08
CA GLY A 32 -1.68 2.38 -4.67
C GLY A 32 -0.95 3.16 -3.59
N SER A 33 0.37 3.06 -3.54
CA SER A 33 1.24 3.70 -2.55
C SER A 33 2.38 4.51 -3.18
N GLY A 34 3.07 5.32 -2.39
CA GLY A 34 4.26 6.06 -2.81
C GLY A 34 3.98 7.45 -3.40
N SER A 35 5.06 8.20 -3.63
CA SER A 35 5.00 9.62 -4.02
C SER A 35 4.38 9.83 -5.41
N ALA A 36 4.63 8.91 -6.34
CA ALA A 36 4.06 8.97 -7.70
C ALA A 36 2.52 8.99 -7.66
N PHE A 37 1.90 8.06 -6.94
CA PHE A 37 0.46 8.10 -6.74
C PHE A 37 0.07 9.28 -5.84
N SER A 38 0.83 9.66 -4.82
CA SER A 38 0.51 10.78 -3.91
C SER A 38 0.31 12.12 -4.64
N HIS A 39 1.15 12.41 -5.63
CA HIS A 39 1.18 13.73 -6.28
C HIS A 39 0.66 13.74 -7.73
N ASN A 40 0.32 12.59 -8.32
CA ASN A 40 -0.11 12.50 -9.71
C ASN A 40 -1.57 12.02 -9.85
N ALA A 41 -2.50 12.96 -9.91
CA ALA A 41 -3.92 12.67 -10.10
C ALA A 41 -4.23 12.00 -11.46
N VAL A 42 -3.44 12.26 -12.50
CA VAL A 42 -3.62 11.64 -13.83
C VAL A 42 -3.28 10.16 -13.77
N LEU A 43 -2.17 9.81 -13.12
CA LEU A 43 -1.78 8.40 -12.91
C LEU A 43 -2.85 7.66 -12.08
N ARG A 44 -3.41 8.29 -11.05
CA ARG A 44 -4.52 7.71 -10.28
C ARG A 44 -5.74 7.44 -11.15
N GLN A 45 -6.13 8.41 -11.97
CA GLN A 45 -7.29 8.27 -12.86
C GLN A 45 -7.07 7.14 -13.87
N GLU A 46 -5.91 7.07 -14.49
CA GLU A 46 -5.60 6.02 -15.46
C GLU A 46 -5.53 4.64 -14.80
N ALA A 47 -4.95 4.53 -13.60
CA ALA A 47 -4.91 3.27 -12.87
C ALA A 47 -6.33 2.72 -12.58
N LYS A 48 -7.26 3.60 -12.17
CA LYS A 48 -8.68 3.24 -11.97
C LYS A 48 -9.39 2.81 -13.25
N ARG A 49 -8.90 3.19 -14.44
CA ARG A 49 -9.47 2.78 -15.73
C ARG A 49 -8.92 1.43 -16.18
N VAL A 50 -7.65 1.18 -15.91
CA VAL A 50 -6.92 0.00 -16.38
C VAL A 50 -7.23 -1.23 -15.51
N PHE A 51 -7.34 -1.07 -14.20
CA PHE A 51 -7.63 -2.19 -13.30
C PHE A 51 -9.15 -2.35 -13.10
N PRO A 52 -9.70 -3.57 -13.23
CA PRO A 52 -11.11 -3.86 -12.97
C PRO A 52 -11.45 -3.94 -11.46
N LEU A 53 -10.46 -3.73 -10.60
CA LEU A 53 -10.58 -3.78 -9.15
C LEU A 53 -10.55 -2.36 -8.56
N PRO A 54 -11.21 -2.13 -7.40
CA PRO A 54 -11.08 -0.87 -6.69
C PRO A 54 -9.62 -0.54 -6.39
N VAL A 55 -9.14 0.59 -6.91
CA VAL A 55 -7.82 1.13 -6.58
C VAL A 55 -7.97 2.19 -5.50
N GLU A 56 -7.50 1.85 -4.31
CA GLU A 56 -7.48 2.72 -3.14
C GLU A 56 -6.08 3.26 -2.89
N TYR A 57 -5.99 4.48 -2.36
CA TYR A 57 -4.72 5.13 -2.09
C TYR A 57 -4.56 5.33 -0.60
N GLY A 58 -3.56 4.68 -0.02
CA GLY A 58 -3.24 4.83 1.39
C GLY A 58 -2.61 6.19 1.67
N GLN A 59 -3.00 6.81 2.78
CA GLN A 59 -2.18 7.84 3.42
C GLN A 59 -1.10 7.15 4.26
N ASP A 60 0.12 7.69 4.27
CA ASP A 60 1.19 7.30 5.19
C ASP A 60 1.62 5.82 5.14
N VAL A 61 1.73 5.30 3.93
CA VAL A 61 2.27 3.97 3.62
C VAL A 61 3.80 3.99 3.62
N ASP A 62 4.38 4.07 4.82
CA ASP A 62 5.83 3.92 5.05
C ASP A 62 6.15 2.50 5.54
N SER A 63 7.14 1.86 4.90
CA SER A 63 7.68 0.58 5.32
C SER A 63 8.16 0.60 6.77
N ALA A 64 8.67 1.73 7.27
CA ALA A 64 9.09 1.89 8.67
C ALA A 64 7.93 1.70 9.66
N VAL A 65 6.72 2.17 9.31
CA VAL A 65 5.52 1.95 10.11
C VAL A 65 5.19 0.46 10.17
N GLY A 66 5.27 -0.24 9.04
CA GLY A 66 5.08 -1.68 8.99
C GLY A 66 6.06 -2.45 9.90
N VAL A 67 7.33 -2.04 9.90
CA VAL A 67 8.35 -2.61 10.79
C VAL A 67 7.98 -2.39 12.26
N ALA A 68 7.60 -1.16 12.63
CA ALA A 68 7.18 -0.85 14.00
C ALA A 68 5.97 -1.68 14.45
N MET A 69 4.99 -1.91 13.58
CA MET A 69 3.82 -2.75 13.87
C MET A 69 4.22 -4.20 14.19
N VAL A 70 5.13 -4.78 13.40
CA VAL A 70 5.61 -6.14 13.65
C VAL A 70 6.35 -6.25 14.99
N PHE A 71 7.19 -5.26 15.33
CA PHE A 71 7.87 -5.26 16.62
C PHE A 71 6.91 -5.02 17.79
N HIS A 72 5.94 -4.12 17.65
CA HIS A 72 4.94 -3.87 18.70
C HIS A 72 4.11 -5.12 19.03
N ASP A 73 3.62 -5.84 18.03
CA ASP A 73 2.80 -7.05 18.21
C ASP A 73 3.58 -8.21 18.88
N ARG A 74 4.90 -8.24 18.69
CA ARG A 74 5.78 -9.30 19.22
C ARG A 74 6.38 -8.97 20.59
N LEU A 75 6.22 -7.76 21.10
CA LEU A 75 6.70 -7.40 22.42
C LEU A 75 5.66 -7.88 23.46
N PRO A 76 6.04 -8.76 24.40
CA PRO A 76 5.17 -9.04 25.53
C PRO A 76 4.87 -7.72 26.26
N SER A 77 3.62 -7.54 26.68
CA SER A 77 3.14 -6.35 27.39
C SER A 77 4.19 -5.85 28.39
N PRO A 78 4.44 -4.52 28.47
CA PRO A 78 5.47 -3.99 29.36
C PRO A 78 5.22 -4.54 30.77
N VAL A 79 6.22 -5.26 31.30
CA VAL A 79 6.24 -5.69 32.70
C VAL A 79 6.10 -4.41 33.53
N THR A 80 4.95 -4.24 34.16
CA THR A 80 4.71 -3.16 35.11
C THR A 80 5.66 -3.41 36.28
N PHE A 81 6.79 -2.71 36.30
CA PHE A 81 7.65 -2.65 37.47
C PHE A 81 6.86 -1.95 38.57
N SER A 82 6.29 -2.73 39.49
CA SER A 82 5.75 -2.22 40.74
C SER A 82 6.91 -1.65 41.56
N PRO A 83 6.87 -0.39 42.02
CA PRO A 83 7.91 0.12 42.89
C PRO A 83 7.80 -0.61 44.23
N THR A 84 8.79 -1.43 44.55
CA THR A 84 8.90 -2.04 45.88
C THR A 84 9.17 -0.93 46.90
N SER A 85 8.21 -0.76 47.82
CA SER A 85 8.33 0.13 48.98
C SER A 85 9.55 -0.26 49.82
N PRO A 86 10.43 0.71 50.19
CA PRO A 86 11.52 0.44 51.11
C PRO A 86 10.97 0.28 52.53
N ARG A 87 11.33 -0.81 53.19
CA ARG A 87 11.19 -0.97 54.65
C ARG A 87 12.43 -0.42 55.34
#